data_AF-A0AAJ7WDD0-F1
#
_entry.id   AF-A0AAJ7WDD0-F1
#
_cell.length_a   1.000
_cell.length_b   1.000
_cell.length_c   1.000
_cell.angle_alpha   90.00
_cell.angle_beta   90.00
_cell.angle_gamma   90.00
#
_symmetry.space_group_name_H-M   'P 1'
#
loop_
_entity.id
_entity.type
_entity.pdbx_description
1 polymer ?
#
loop_
_entity_poly.entity_id
_entity_poly.type
_entity_poly.pdbx_seq_one_letter_code
_entity_poly.pdbx_strand_id
1 'polypeptide(L)'
;MENGQWDEANAEKLRLEEKQRAVRRAREHEAEKAATQGLPYEAYEPLWFKKEQDPYTDSLCYIYGGEYWECKSKGDWSRCPNIF
;
A
#
# COMPACT_ATOMS: atom_id res chain seq x y z
N MET A 1 -0.99 -7.28 21.56
CA MET A 1 -1.03 -5.88 22.01
C MET A 1 -2.36 -5.59 22.69
N GLU A 2 -3.48 -5.57 21.96
CA GLU A 2 -4.81 -5.31 22.57
C GLU A 2 -5.18 -6.31 23.66
N ASN A 3 -4.81 -7.59 23.50
CA ASN A 3 -5.02 -8.65 24.51
C ASN A 3 -3.95 -8.66 25.63
N GLY A 4 -3.08 -7.66 25.74
CA GLY A 4 -1.98 -7.63 26.71
C GLY A 4 -0.83 -8.62 26.43
N GLN A 5 -0.89 -9.36 25.33
CA GLN A 5 0.18 -10.20 24.79
C GLN A 5 1.22 -9.31 24.09
N TRP A 6 2.23 -8.85 24.84
CA TRP A 6 3.22 -7.89 24.38
C TRP A 6 4.35 -8.54 23.59
N ASP A 7 4.87 -9.68 24.07
CA ASP A 7 5.99 -10.37 23.43
C ASP A 7 5.58 -10.91 22.06
N GLU A 8 4.41 -11.55 21.96
CA GLU A 8 3.89 -12.04 20.68
C GLU A 8 3.62 -10.90 19.70
N ALA A 9 3.12 -9.76 20.20
CA ALA A 9 2.87 -8.60 19.36
C ALA A 9 4.15 -7.93 18.88
N ASN A 10 5.20 -7.92 19.69
CA ASN A 10 6.51 -7.41 19.28
C ASN A 10 7.14 -8.32 18.22
N ALA A 11 7.04 -9.64 18.38
CA ALA A 11 7.49 -10.60 17.37
C ALA A 11 6.73 -10.40 16.04
N GLU A 12 5.41 -10.27 16.10
CA GLU A 12 4.57 -10.05 14.93
C GLU A 12 4.85 -8.70 14.26
N LYS A 13 5.03 -7.63 15.05
CA LYS A 13 5.45 -6.32 14.55
C LYS A 13 6.73 -6.42 13.73
N LEU A 14 7.76 -7.09 14.26
CA LEU A 14 9.04 -7.24 13.56
C LEU A 14 8.86 -7.98 12.24
N ARG A 15 8.10 -9.08 12.24
CA ARG A 15 7.78 -9.87 11.04
C ARG A 15 7.10 -9.02 9.95
N LEU A 16 6.12 -8.21 10.34
CA LEU A 16 5.38 -7.33 9.42
C LEU A 16 6.27 -6.22 8.84
N GLU A 17 7.08 -5.56 9.68
CA GLU A 17 7.99 -4.51 9.24
C GLU A 17 9.07 -5.04 8.28
N GLU A 18 9.60 -6.23 8.55
CA GLU A 18 10.56 -6.89 7.66
C GLU A 18 9.94 -7.28 6.33
N LYS A 19 8.72 -7.85 6.34
CA LYS A 19 7.96 -8.16 5.13
C LYS A 19 7.73 -6.90 4.28
N GLN A 20 7.29 -5.81 4.90
CA GLN A 20 7.08 -4.54 4.21
C GLN A 20 8.41 -3.97 3.65
N ARG A 21 9.50 -4.04 4.41
CA ARG A 21 10.82 -3.58 3.98
C ARG A 21 11.38 -4.40 2.82
N ALA A 22 11.12 -5.70 2.77
CA ALA A 22 11.50 -6.56 1.65
C ALA A 22 10.76 -6.17 0.37
N VAL A 23 9.44 -6.00 0.43
CA VAL A 23 8.63 -5.57 -0.72
C VAL A 23 9.06 -4.20 -1.24
N ARG A 24 9.35 -3.25 -0.35
CA ARG A 24 9.83 -1.93 -0.75
C ARG A 24 11.16 -2.01 -1.50
N ARG A 25 12.14 -2.76 -0.97
CA ARG A 25 13.45 -2.94 -1.63
C ARG A 25 13.32 -3.59 -3.01
N ALA A 26 12.42 -4.57 -3.16
CA ALA A 26 12.17 -5.19 -4.46
C ALA A 26 11.65 -4.17 -5.49
N ARG A 27 10.68 -3.35 -5.09
CA ARG A 27 10.12 -2.27 -5.93
C ARG A 27 11.17 -1.21 -6.30
N GLU A 28 11.99 -0.78 -5.34
CA GLU A 28 13.08 0.18 -5.58
C GLU A 28 14.08 -0.36 -6.63
N HIS A 29 14.44 -1.63 -6.51
CA HIS A 29 15.34 -2.29 -7.47
C HIS A 29 14.69 -2.49 -8.85
N GLU A 30 13.39 -2.78 -8.92
CA GLU A 30 12.64 -2.82 -10.19
C GLU A 30 12.58 -1.45 -10.85
N ALA A 31 12.34 -0.38 -10.08
CA ALA A 31 12.34 0.99 -10.57
C ALA A 31 13.72 1.39 -11.12
N GLU A 32 14.81 1.04 -10.42
CA GLU A 32 16.18 1.30 -10.88
C GLU A 32 16.49 0.54 -12.19
N LYS A 33 16.08 -0.73 -12.28
CA LYS A 33 16.20 -1.51 -13.52
C LYS A 33 15.42 -0.91 -14.68
N ALA A 34 14.18 -0.49 -14.46
CA ALA A 34 13.38 0.16 -15.48
C ALA A 34 14.04 1.47 -15.94
N ALA A 35 14.53 2.29 -15.00
CA ALA A 35 15.23 3.54 -15.29
C ALA A 35 16.51 3.32 -16.13
N THR A 36 17.33 2.31 -15.78
CA THR A 36 18.55 1.97 -16.56
C THR A 36 18.25 1.47 -17.97
N GLN A 37 17.09 0.84 -18.18
CA GLN A 37 16.63 0.35 -19.48
C GLN A 37 15.81 1.39 -20.26
N GLY A 38 15.54 2.57 -19.67
CA GLY A 38 14.67 3.58 -20.25
C GLY A 38 13.19 3.16 -20.36
N LEU A 39 12.77 2.17 -19.58
CA LEU A 39 11.39 1.67 -19.56
C LEU A 39 10.55 2.45 -18.53
N PRO A 40 9.24 2.64 -18.80
CA PRO A 40 8.33 3.20 -17.82
C PRO A 40 8.17 2.27 -16.61
N TYR A 41 8.11 2.84 -15.41
CA TYR A 41 7.86 2.13 -14.16
C TYR A 41 6.60 2.70 -13.49
N GLU A 42 5.66 1.81 -13.19
CA GLU A 42 4.44 2.18 -12.47
C GLU A 42 4.69 2.11 -10.97
N ALA A 43 4.57 3.27 -10.31
CA ALA A 43 4.75 3.35 -8.87
C ALA A 43 3.56 2.72 -8.12
N TYR A 44 3.80 2.29 -6.88
CA TYR A 44 2.72 1.79 -6.04
C TYR A 44 1.72 2.90 -5.70
N GLU A 45 0.44 2.64 -5.96
CA GLU A 45 -0.66 3.50 -5.57
C GLU A 45 -1.57 2.83 -4.52
N PRO A 46 -2.20 3.60 -3.61
CA PRO A 46 -3.19 3.08 -2.69
C PRO A 46 -4.41 2.50 -3.41
N LEU A 47 -4.94 1.38 -2.91
CA LEU A 47 -6.03 0.67 -3.59
C LEU A 47 -7.37 1.44 -3.60
N TRP A 48 -7.69 2.12 -2.50
CA TRP A 48 -9.01 2.73 -2.28
C TRP A 48 -9.03 4.24 -2.47
N PHE A 49 -7.89 4.85 -2.79
CA PHE A 49 -7.72 6.29 -2.91
C PHE A 49 -6.81 6.62 -4.08
N LYS A 50 -7.09 7.73 -4.77
CA LYS A 50 -6.26 8.27 -5.84
C LYS A 50 -5.67 9.60 -5.42
N LYS A 51 -4.43 9.86 -5.81
CA LYS A 51 -3.79 11.15 -5.57
C LYS A 51 -4.25 12.11 -6.66
N GLU A 52 -5.01 13.13 -6.28
CA GLU A 52 -5.57 14.13 -7.20
C GLU A 52 -5.34 15.54 -6.65
N GLN A 53 -5.43 16.53 -7.54
CA GLN A 53 -5.31 17.94 -7.16
C GLN A 53 -6.67 18.44 -6.71
N ASP A 54 -6.72 18.96 -5.49
CA ASP A 54 -7.94 19.53 -4.93
C ASP A 54 -8.34 20.80 -5.71
N PRO A 55 -9.55 20.86 -6.28
CA PRO A 55 -9.97 21.95 -7.14
C PRO A 55 -10.17 23.29 -6.42
N TYR A 56 -10.22 23.30 -5.08
CA TYR A 56 -10.44 24.49 -4.27
C TYR A 56 -9.16 24.99 -3.58
N THR A 57 -8.29 24.08 -3.19
CA THR A 57 -7.08 24.41 -2.40
C THR A 57 -5.78 24.28 -3.19
N ASP A 58 -5.85 23.78 -4.42
CA ASP A 58 -4.68 23.51 -5.29
C ASP A 58 -3.68 22.50 -4.66
N SER A 59 -4.09 21.82 -3.59
CA SER A 59 -3.26 20.89 -2.84
C SER A 59 -3.39 19.47 -3.39
N LEU A 60 -2.31 18.69 -3.34
CA LEU A 60 -2.35 17.26 -3.66
C LEU A 60 -2.99 16.50 -2.49
N CYS A 61 -4.18 15.94 -2.73
CA CYS A 61 -4.92 15.18 -1.73
C CYS A 61 -5.21 13.76 -2.23
N TYR A 62 -5.60 12.88 -1.31
CA TYR A 62 -6.06 11.53 -1.64
C TYR A 62 -7.58 11.50 -1.64
N ILE A 63 -8.17 11.32 -2.81
CA ILE A 63 -9.62 11.27 -3.01
C ILE A 63 -10.08 9.82 -2.99
N TYR A 64 -11.20 9.57 -2.32
CA TYR A 64 -11.81 8.24 -2.24
C TYR A 64 -12.21 7.71 -3.62
N GLY A 65 -11.76 6.50 -3.95
CA GLY A 65 -11.95 5.88 -5.27
C GLY A 65 -13.34 5.29 -5.53
N GLY A 66 -14.25 5.29 -4.55
CA GLY A 66 -15.63 4.80 -4.73
C GLY A 66 -15.85 3.31 -4.44
N GLU A 67 -14.80 2.50 -4.49
CA GLU A 67 -14.94 1.03 -4.60
C GLU A 67 -14.95 0.26 -3.27
N TYR A 68 -14.41 0.83 -2.18
CA TYR A 68 -14.25 0.12 -0.90
C TYR A 68 -15.58 -0.42 -0.36
N TRP A 69 -16.62 0.42 -0.31
CA TRP A 69 -17.91 0.03 0.24
C TRP A 69 -18.63 -1.02 -0.61
N GLU A 70 -18.45 -0.99 -1.92
CA GLU A 70 -19.00 -1.99 -2.83
C GLU A 70 -18.30 -3.35 -2.64
N CYS A 71 -16.96 -3.36 -2.60
CA CYS A 71 -16.17 -4.55 -2.30
C CYS A 71 -16.54 -5.13 -0.93
N LYS A 72 -16.67 -4.26 0.09
CA LYS A 72 -17.09 -4.66 1.44
C LYS A 72 -18.48 -5.30 1.45
N SER A 73 -19.44 -4.73 0.74
CA SER A 73 -20.81 -5.26 0.65
C SER A 73 -20.85 -6.64 0.00
N LYS A 74 -20.02 -6.86 -1.02
CA LYS A 74 -19.89 -8.16 -1.73
C LYS A 74 -18.99 -9.16 -0.98
N GLY A 75 -18.23 -8.70 0.01
CA GLY A 75 -17.18 -9.51 0.65
C GLY A 75 -16.00 -9.83 -0.27
N ASP A 76 -15.81 -9.06 -1.35
CA ASP A 76 -14.74 -9.28 -2.31
C ASP A 76 -13.47 -8.53 -1.89
N TRP A 77 -12.48 -9.29 -1.45
CA TRP A 77 -11.16 -8.80 -1.04
C TRP A 77 -10.04 -9.30 -1.94
N SER A 78 -10.37 -9.81 -3.14
CA SER A 78 -9.39 -10.38 -4.08
C SER A 78 -8.29 -9.38 -4.47
N ARG A 79 -8.60 -8.08 -4.44
CA ARG A 79 -7.68 -6.98 -4.74
C ARG A 79 -6.80 -6.57 -3.56
N CYS A 80 -7.12 -7.01 -2.33
CA CYS A 80 -6.37 -6.62 -1.15
C CYS A 80 -4.99 -7.31 -1.14
N PRO A 81 -3.89 -6.54 -1.03
CA PRO A 81 -2.57 -7.13 -0.92
C PRO A 81 -2.42 -7.89 0.39
N ASN A 82 -1.67 -8.99 0.36
CA ASN A 82 -1.32 -9.73 1.57
C ASN A 82 -0.18 -9.00 2.32
N ILE A 83 -0.58 -8.17 3.27
CA ILE A 83 0.35 -7.38 4.10
C ILE A 83 0.61 -7.96 5.48
N PHE A 84 -0.16 -8.98 5.90
CA PHE A 84 0.03 -9.71 7.15
C PHE A 84 0.90 -10.94 6.92
#